data_AF-A0A941X4W9-F1
#
_entry.id   AF-A0A941X4W9-F1
#
_cell.length_a   1.000
_cell.length_b   1.000
_cell.length_c   1.000
_cell.angle_alpha   90.00
_cell.angle_beta   90.00
_cell.angle_gamma   90.00
#
_symmetry.space_group_name_H-M   'P 1'
#
loop_
_entity.id
_entity.type
_entity.pdbx_description
1 polymer ?
#
loop_
_entity_poly.entity_id
_entity_poly.type
_entity_poly.pdbx_seq_one_letter_code
_entity_poly.pdbx_strand_id
1 'polypeptide(L)'
;MEQQFADTHPDFAYSAAIIRYVNEKELEKRFRQLTPRVQKSVPGIAVSNHLQIFRSTQPGGLAPDFTLLSLTGDSIRLSDYKGKHVFLEFWGSWCGPCRMMSPKLIAFNHTLPSDSSIIMIGIACNEASKKNWKKAVEEDNLNWIQVLEENNQGKLSVSRQYAIDGYPTSLLIDPRGKIILRGHPEHILGKASALLGLSSK
;
A
#
# COMPACT_ATOMS: atom_id res chain seq x y z
N MET A 1 6.32 -13.14 24.04
CA MET A 1 6.34 -12.52 25.37
C MET A 1 5.46 -11.27 25.39
N GLU A 2 5.69 -10.30 24.49
CA GLU A 2 4.88 -9.06 24.40
C GLU A 2 3.41 -9.29 23.99
N GLN A 3 3.13 -10.14 23.01
CA GLN A 3 1.73 -10.38 22.58
C GLN A 3 0.85 -11.00 23.68
N GLN A 4 1.43 -11.90 24.48
CA GLN A 4 0.75 -12.54 25.61
C GLN A 4 0.46 -11.55 26.75
N PHE A 5 1.26 -10.48 26.88
CA PHE A 5 0.99 -9.41 27.83
C PHE A 5 -0.30 -8.67 27.49
N ALA A 6 -0.48 -8.28 26.22
CA ALA A 6 -1.69 -7.58 25.80
C ALA A 6 -2.96 -8.40 26.01
N ASP A 7 -2.88 -9.72 25.79
CA ASP A 7 -3.99 -10.64 25.97
C ASP A 7 -4.39 -10.81 27.46
N THR A 8 -3.46 -10.59 28.38
CA THR A 8 -3.66 -10.74 29.84
C THR A 8 -3.86 -9.43 30.58
N HIS A 9 -3.54 -8.29 29.96
CA HIS A 9 -3.60 -6.95 30.55
C HIS A 9 -4.36 -5.97 29.62
N PRO A 10 -5.64 -6.24 29.26
CA PRO A 10 -6.39 -5.44 28.29
C PRO A 10 -6.73 -4.02 28.76
N ASP A 11 -6.45 -3.70 30.01
CA ASP A 11 -6.68 -2.42 30.70
C ASP A 11 -5.43 -1.51 30.74
N PHE A 12 -4.27 -1.99 30.29
CA PHE A 12 -3.04 -1.21 30.17
C PHE A 12 -2.92 -0.54 28.80
N ALA A 13 -2.60 0.75 28.77
CA ALA A 13 -2.41 1.50 27.52
C ALA A 13 -1.28 0.93 26.65
N TYR A 14 -0.26 0.34 27.27
CA TYR A 14 0.83 -0.34 26.57
C TYR A 14 0.34 -1.53 25.73
N SER A 15 -0.74 -2.22 26.15
CA SER A 15 -1.33 -3.31 25.40
C SER A 15 -1.81 -2.87 24.02
N ALA A 16 -2.35 -1.65 23.88
CA ALA A 16 -2.71 -1.09 22.57
C ALA A 16 -1.48 -0.80 21.68
N ALA A 17 -0.32 -0.49 22.28
CA ALA A 17 0.89 -0.17 21.52
C ALA A 17 1.52 -1.41 20.87
N ILE A 18 1.42 -2.57 21.52
CA ILE A 18 2.14 -3.79 21.11
C ILE A 18 1.31 -4.76 20.26
N ILE A 19 -0.02 -4.65 20.23
CA ILE A 19 -0.88 -5.55 19.42
C ILE A 19 -0.75 -5.35 17.90
N ARG A 20 0.05 -4.38 17.44
CA ARG A 20 0.09 -3.94 16.04
C ARG A 20 0.83 -4.89 15.08
N TYR A 21 1.64 -5.81 15.60
CA TYR A 21 2.48 -6.70 14.79
C TYR A 21 1.79 -8.02 14.44
N VAL A 22 0.57 -7.93 13.89
CA VAL A 22 -0.25 -9.06 13.44
C VAL A 22 -1.03 -8.66 12.19
N ASN A 23 -1.63 -9.62 11.48
CA ASN A 23 -2.53 -9.29 10.37
C ASN A 23 -3.77 -8.52 10.86
N GLU A 24 -4.42 -7.81 9.95
CA GLU A 24 -5.46 -6.83 10.29
C GLU A 24 -6.71 -7.47 10.90
N LYS A 25 -7.03 -8.72 10.54
CA LYS A 25 -8.15 -9.47 11.17
C LYS A 25 -7.85 -9.76 12.62
N GLU A 26 -6.63 -10.21 12.92
CA GLU A 26 -6.19 -10.47 14.29
C GLU A 26 -6.03 -9.16 15.08
N LEU A 27 -5.53 -8.09 14.44
CA LEU A 27 -5.44 -6.76 15.06
C LEU A 27 -6.81 -6.27 15.50
N GLU A 28 -7.81 -6.38 14.63
CA GLU A 28 -9.18 -6.00 14.93
C GLU A 28 -9.75 -6.81 16.10
N LYS A 29 -9.53 -8.12 16.12
CA LYS A 29 -9.96 -8.99 17.22
C LYS A 29 -9.30 -8.59 18.54
N ARG A 30 -7.99 -8.40 18.57
CA ARG A 30 -7.23 -7.98 19.76
C ARG A 30 -7.66 -6.61 20.25
N PHE A 31 -7.86 -5.65 19.34
CA PHE A 31 -8.32 -4.31 19.70
C PHE A 31 -9.69 -4.33 20.39
N ARG A 32 -10.62 -5.18 19.93
CA ARG A 32 -11.95 -5.36 20.56
C ARG A 32 -11.89 -5.95 21.96
N GLN A 33 -10.83 -6.68 22.29
CA GLN A 33 -10.62 -7.26 23.63
C GLN A 33 -10.08 -6.25 24.65
N LEU A 34 -9.53 -5.13 24.19
CA LEU A 34 -9.08 -4.05 25.06
C LEU A 34 -10.26 -3.35 25.74
N THR A 35 -10.04 -2.85 26.95
CA THR A 35 -11.07 -2.09 27.66
C THR A 35 -11.42 -0.78 26.93
N PRO A 36 -12.64 -0.22 27.11
CA PRO A 36 -13.00 1.06 26.49
C PRO A 36 -12.06 2.22 26.84
N ARG A 37 -11.46 2.20 28.04
CA ARG A 37 -10.45 3.18 28.46
C ARG A 37 -9.21 3.09 27.57
N VAL A 38 -8.71 1.88 27.33
CA VAL A 38 -7.52 1.65 26.49
C VAL A 38 -7.83 1.94 25.02
N GLN A 39 -8.99 1.54 24.51
CA GLN A 39 -9.41 1.87 23.13
C GLN A 39 -9.44 3.39 22.88
N LYS A 40 -9.78 4.18 23.90
CA LYS A 40 -9.79 5.66 23.85
C LYS A 40 -8.47 6.32 24.23
N SER A 41 -7.46 5.55 24.60
CA SER A 41 -6.12 6.08 24.88
C SER A 41 -5.41 6.49 23.58
N VAL A 42 -4.33 7.28 23.67
CA VAL A 42 -3.53 7.69 22.49
C VAL A 42 -3.13 6.48 21.60
N PRO A 43 -2.51 5.40 22.12
CA PRO A 43 -2.22 4.23 21.28
C PRO A 43 -3.48 3.51 20.79
N GLY A 44 -4.56 3.51 21.56
CA GLY A 44 -5.85 2.94 21.13
C GLY A 44 -6.48 3.68 19.95
N ILE A 45 -6.46 5.02 19.99
CA ILE A 45 -6.91 5.88 18.89
C ILE A 45 -6.04 5.64 17.64
N ALA A 46 -4.72 5.49 17.80
CA ALA A 46 -3.85 5.18 16.68
C ALA A 46 -4.20 3.85 16.00
N VAL A 47 -4.50 2.80 16.79
CA VAL A 47 -4.97 1.51 16.25
C VAL A 47 -6.34 1.64 15.60
N SER A 48 -7.28 2.34 16.24
CA SER A 48 -8.63 2.57 15.69
C SER A 48 -8.58 3.30 14.35
N ASN A 49 -7.78 4.37 14.25
CA ASN A 49 -7.61 5.14 13.02
C ASN A 49 -6.99 4.28 11.92
N HIS A 50 -5.98 3.48 12.25
CA HIS A 50 -5.37 2.55 11.31
C HIS A 50 -6.39 1.52 10.78
N LEU A 51 -7.17 0.88 11.67
CA LEU A 51 -8.22 -0.07 11.28
C LEU A 51 -9.32 0.60 10.43
N GLN A 52 -9.68 1.84 10.73
CA GLN A 52 -10.64 2.61 9.93
C GLN A 52 -10.10 2.86 8.52
N ILE A 53 -8.83 3.29 8.40
CA ILE A 53 -8.17 3.50 7.12
C ILE A 53 -8.12 2.18 6.33
N PHE A 54 -7.67 1.09 6.96
CA PHE A 54 -7.61 -0.23 6.35
C PHE A 54 -8.95 -0.67 5.77
N ARG A 55 -10.05 -0.54 6.54
CA ARG A 55 -11.41 -0.84 6.06
C ARG A 55 -11.82 0.05 4.90
N SER A 56 -11.54 1.35 4.98
CA SER A 56 -11.90 2.31 3.92
C SER A 56 -11.11 2.12 2.63
N THR A 57 -9.99 1.38 2.68
CA THR A 57 -9.08 1.12 1.56
C THR A 57 -9.10 -0.35 1.13
N GLN A 58 -10.11 -1.11 1.56
CA GLN A 58 -10.43 -2.43 0.99
C GLN A 58 -11.16 -2.29 -0.35
N PRO A 59 -11.27 -3.37 -1.15
CA PRO A 59 -12.11 -3.37 -2.34
C PRO A 59 -13.52 -2.81 -2.06
N GLY A 60 -13.97 -1.88 -2.91
CA GLY A 60 -15.19 -1.08 -2.76
C GLY A 60 -14.95 0.33 -2.20
N GLY A 61 -13.84 0.54 -1.49
CA GLY A 61 -13.42 1.84 -0.94
C GLY A 61 -12.88 2.81 -1.99
N LEU A 62 -12.90 4.10 -1.70
CA LEU A 62 -12.27 5.13 -2.54
C LEU A 62 -10.78 5.20 -2.24
N ALA A 63 -9.96 5.23 -3.29
CA ALA A 63 -8.52 5.37 -3.17
C ALA A 63 -8.16 6.79 -2.68
N PRO A 64 -7.44 6.93 -1.55
CA PRO A 64 -6.95 8.23 -1.10
C PRO A 64 -6.08 8.91 -2.16
N ASP A 65 -6.38 10.17 -2.48
CA ASP A 65 -5.56 10.96 -3.41
C ASP A 65 -4.19 11.24 -2.81
N PHE A 66 -3.17 11.32 -3.66
CA PHE A 66 -1.81 11.67 -3.26
C PHE A 66 -1.12 12.46 -4.36
N THR A 67 -0.08 13.18 -3.97
CA THR A 67 0.85 13.83 -4.89
C THR A 67 2.26 13.49 -4.47
N LEU A 68 3.02 12.85 -5.36
CA LEU A 68 4.41 12.45 -5.12
C LEU A 68 5.29 12.84 -6.32
N LEU A 69 6.59 12.86 -6.13
CA LEU A 69 7.55 13.20 -7.19
C LEU A 69 8.04 11.95 -7.92
N SER A 70 8.10 12.02 -9.24
CA SER A 70 8.66 10.98 -10.10
C SER A 70 10.20 10.97 -10.09
N LEU A 71 10.80 10.05 -10.85
CA LEU A 71 12.25 9.99 -11.09
C LEU A 71 12.83 11.28 -11.68
N THR A 72 12.08 11.91 -12.58
CA THR A 72 12.40 13.18 -13.27
C THR A 72 12.08 14.41 -12.43
N GLY A 73 11.39 14.24 -11.31
CA GLY A 73 10.93 15.33 -10.44
C GLY A 73 9.56 15.89 -10.81
N ASP A 74 8.86 15.26 -11.76
CA ASP A 74 7.50 15.64 -12.12
C ASP A 74 6.54 15.29 -10.99
N SER A 75 5.55 16.17 -10.80
CA SER A 75 4.50 15.94 -9.82
C SER A 75 3.47 14.96 -10.38
N ILE A 76 3.35 13.80 -9.75
CA ILE A 76 2.36 12.78 -10.10
C ILE A 76 1.26 12.81 -9.06
N ARG A 77 0.04 13.13 -9.49
CA ARG A 77 -1.15 13.09 -8.63
C ARG A 77 -2.10 11.99 -9.06
N LEU A 78 -2.59 11.19 -8.12
CA LEU A 78 -3.49 10.07 -8.44
C LEU A 78 -4.75 10.55 -9.17
N SER A 79 -5.32 11.69 -8.75
CA SER A 79 -6.51 12.26 -9.37
C SER A 79 -6.36 12.63 -10.85
N ASP A 80 -5.13 12.78 -11.36
CA ASP A 80 -4.87 13.10 -12.77
C ASP A 80 -5.20 11.92 -13.68
N TYR A 81 -5.35 10.72 -13.11
CA TYR A 81 -5.69 9.48 -13.81
C TYR A 81 -7.17 9.09 -13.66
N LYS A 82 -8.04 9.99 -13.21
CA LYS A 82 -9.49 9.75 -13.23
C LYS A 82 -9.95 9.39 -14.65
N GLY A 83 -10.87 8.44 -14.75
CA GLY A 83 -11.31 7.88 -16.04
C GLY A 83 -10.44 6.73 -16.54
N LYS A 84 -9.34 6.39 -15.86
CA LYS A 84 -8.44 5.28 -16.20
C LYS A 84 -8.41 4.25 -15.08
N HIS A 85 -8.05 3.01 -15.41
CA HIS A 85 -7.65 2.07 -14.37
C HIS A 85 -6.24 2.41 -13.89
N VAL A 86 -6.00 2.32 -12.58
CA VAL A 86 -4.68 2.56 -11.99
C VAL A 86 -4.25 1.36 -11.18
N PHE A 87 -3.13 0.75 -11.56
CA PHE A 87 -2.46 -0.29 -10.79
C PHE A 87 -1.39 0.36 -9.91
N LEU A 88 -1.60 0.37 -8.60
CA LEU A 88 -0.62 0.84 -7.63
C LEU A 88 0.20 -0.32 -7.11
N GLU A 89 1.49 -0.10 -6.96
CA GLU A 89 2.43 -1.08 -6.41
C GLU A 89 3.27 -0.41 -5.32
N PHE A 90 3.08 -0.84 -4.08
CA PHE A 90 3.81 -0.32 -2.92
C PHE A 90 5.03 -1.21 -2.67
N TRP A 91 6.22 -0.60 -2.67
CA TRP A 91 7.50 -1.32 -2.65
C TRP A 91 8.62 -0.51 -1.98
N GLY A 92 9.85 -1.04 -2.02
CA GLY A 92 11.06 -0.29 -1.63
C GLY A 92 12.33 -0.99 -2.11
N SER A 93 13.41 -0.24 -2.32
CA SER A 93 14.71 -0.72 -2.78
C SER A 93 15.36 -1.70 -1.81
N TRP A 94 15.01 -1.58 -0.53
CA TRP A 94 15.46 -2.42 0.58
C TRP A 94 14.65 -3.73 0.69
N CYS A 95 13.53 -3.84 -0.02
CA CYS A 95 12.60 -4.96 0.08
C CYS A 95 12.99 -6.06 -0.93
N GLY A 96 13.72 -7.08 -0.47
CA GLY A 96 14.08 -8.25 -1.29
C GLY A 96 12.89 -8.93 -1.99
N PRO A 97 11.79 -9.26 -1.28
CA PRO A 97 10.59 -9.81 -1.90
C PRO A 97 9.96 -8.94 -2.99
N CYS A 98 10.00 -7.61 -2.84
CA CYS A 98 9.51 -6.68 -3.84
C CYS A 98 10.34 -6.80 -5.12
N ARG A 99 11.68 -6.77 -5.00
CA ARG A 99 12.60 -6.90 -6.14
C ARG A 99 12.47 -8.26 -6.85
N MET A 100 12.19 -9.33 -6.11
CA MET A 100 11.91 -10.65 -6.70
C MET A 100 10.61 -10.68 -7.53
N MET A 101 9.65 -9.80 -7.23
CA MET A 101 8.40 -9.67 -7.99
C MET A 101 8.53 -8.76 -9.22
N SER A 102 9.58 -7.94 -9.32
CA SER A 102 9.82 -7.03 -10.44
C SER A 102 9.69 -7.69 -11.82
N PRO A 103 10.26 -8.89 -12.11
CA PRO A 103 10.10 -9.53 -13.42
C PRO A 103 8.64 -9.84 -13.79
N LYS A 104 7.82 -10.27 -12.81
CA LYS A 104 6.39 -10.55 -13.02
C LYS A 104 5.61 -9.25 -13.27
N LEU A 105 5.96 -8.17 -12.56
CA LEU A 105 5.35 -6.85 -12.73
C LEU A 105 5.72 -6.21 -14.08
N ILE A 106 6.96 -6.38 -14.55
CA ILE A 106 7.39 -5.95 -15.88
C ILE A 106 6.59 -6.68 -16.96
N ALA A 107 6.49 -8.02 -16.84
CA ALA A 107 5.71 -8.82 -17.78
C ALA A 107 4.24 -8.37 -17.82
N PHE A 108 3.63 -8.10 -16.66
CA PHE A 108 2.28 -7.54 -16.59
C PHE A 108 2.19 -6.16 -17.25
N ASN A 109 3.12 -5.25 -16.98
CA ASN A 109 3.17 -3.93 -17.60
C ASN A 109 3.26 -4.01 -19.13
N HIS A 110 3.99 -4.99 -19.67
CA HIS A 110 4.06 -5.25 -21.12
C HIS A 110 2.76 -5.74 -21.75
N THR A 111 1.83 -6.28 -20.95
CA THR A 111 0.50 -6.67 -21.45
C THR A 111 -0.49 -5.51 -21.50
N LEU A 112 -0.16 -4.38 -20.86
CA LEU A 112 -1.05 -3.23 -20.80
C LEU A 112 -1.16 -2.54 -22.17
N PRO A 113 -2.34 -2.03 -22.54
CA PRO A 113 -2.55 -1.31 -23.78
C PRO A 113 -1.80 0.02 -23.78
N SER A 114 -1.25 0.41 -24.93
CA SER A 114 -0.49 1.66 -25.09
C SER A 114 -1.36 2.92 -25.13
N ASP A 115 -2.69 2.78 -25.15
CA ASP A 115 -3.67 3.88 -25.21
C ASP A 115 -3.86 4.61 -23.87
N SER A 116 -3.05 4.27 -22.86
CA SER A 116 -3.08 4.87 -21.53
C SER A 116 -4.41 4.71 -20.80
N SER A 117 -5.25 3.74 -21.18
CA SER A 117 -6.48 3.38 -20.47
C SER A 117 -6.21 2.71 -19.11
N ILE A 118 -5.01 2.15 -18.95
CA ILE A 118 -4.50 1.52 -17.73
C ILE A 118 -3.12 2.12 -17.42
N ILE A 119 -2.93 2.58 -16.19
CA ILE A 119 -1.69 3.21 -15.73
C ILE A 119 -1.12 2.41 -14.57
N MET A 120 0.19 2.16 -14.57
CA MET A 120 0.88 1.50 -13.48
C MET A 120 1.81 2.49 -12.77
N ILE A 121 1.71 2.55 -11.44
CA ILE A 121 2.49 3.47 -10.58
C ILE A 121 3.12 2.67 -9.44
N GLY A 122 4.45 2.63 -9.40
CA GLY A 122 5.22 2.13 -8.27
C GLY A 122 5.47 3.25 -7.25
N ILE A 123 5.14 3.00 -5.99
CA ILE A 123 5.31 3.92 -4.85
C ILE A 123 6.38 3.33 -3.94
N ALA A 124 7.59 3.90 -4.01
CA ALA A 124 8.69 3.50 -3.14
C ALA A 124 8.49 4.11 -1.74
N CYS A 125 8.48 3.26 -0.73
CA CYS A 125 8.13 3.57 0.66
C CYS A 125 9.30 3.31 1.60
N ASN A 126 9.40 4.11 2.67
CA ASN A 126 10.43 3.98 3.71
C ASN A 126 11.88 3.94 3.16
N GLU A 127 12.13 4.71 2.11
CA GLU A 127 13.45 4.78 1.49
C GLU A 127 14.45 5.51 2.38
N ALA A 128 15.63 4.91 2.56
CA ALA A 128 16.74 5.55 3.28
C ALA A 128 17.35 6.69 2.46
N SER A 129 17.33 6.58 1.12
CA SER A 129 17.78 7.67 0.25
C SER A 129 17.18 7.56 -1.15
N LYS A 130 16.93 8.71 -1.77
CA LYS A 130 16.52 8.83 -3.18
C LYS A 130 17.50 8.17 -4.15
N LYS A 131 18.80 8.13 -3.79
CA LYS A 131 19.85 7.49 -4.60
C LYS A 131 19.65 5.96 -4.68
N ASN A 132 19.34 5.32 -3.56
CA ASN A 132 19.14 3.86 -3.52
C ASN A 132 17.91 3.45 -4.33
N TRP A 133 16.81 4.19 -4.15
CA TRP A 133 15.61 4.02 -4.96
C TRP A 133 15.88 4.13 -6.46
N LYS A 134 16.50 5.23 -6.91
CA LYS A 134 16.85 5.42 -8.34
C LYS A 134 17.72 4.28 -8.88
N LYS A 135 18.71 3.85 -8.10
CA LYS A 135 19.58 2.73 -8.47
C LYS A 135 18.80 1.42 -8.60
N ALA A 136 17.89 1.11 -7.68
CA ALA A 136 17.08 -0.11 -7.74
C ALA A 136 16.09 -0.09 -8.93
N VAL A 137 15.50 1.07 -9.22
CA VAL A 137 14.65 1.26 -10.41
C VAL A 137 15.41 0.93 -11.69
N GLU A 138 16.65 1.39 -11.81
CA GLU A 138 17.53 1.11 -12.95
C GLU A 138 17.96 -0.36 -13.00
N GLU A 139 18.48 -0.91 -11.89
CA GLU A 139 18.93 -2.31 -11.80
C GLU A 139 17.82 -3.31 -12.13
N ASP A 140 16.61 -3.06 -11.64
CA ASP A 140 15.46 -3.95 -11.84
C ASP A 140 14.70 -3.64 -13.14
N ASN A 141 15.11 -2.63 -13.92
CA ASN A 141 14.47 -2.19 -15.15
C ASN A 141 12.96 -1.88 -14.97
N LEU A 142 12.60 -1.19 -13.90
CA LEU A 142 11.20 -0.83 -13.63
C LEU A 142 10.75 0.25 -14.64
N ASN A 143 9.96 -0.17 -15.62
CA ASN A 143 9.65 0.60 -16.83
C ASN A 143 8.24 1.22 -16.85
N TRP A 144 7.67 1.47 -15.67
CA TRP A 144 6.44 2.22 -15.48
C TRP A 144 6.68 3.43 -14.59
N ILE A 145 5.64 4.20 -14.28
CA ILE A 145 5.77 5.41 -13.46
C ILE A 145 6.25 5.02 -12.07
N GLN A 146 7.37 5.59 -11.64
CA GLN A 146 7.92 5.40 -10.31
C GLN A 146 7.90 6.72 -9.55
N VAL A 147 7.31 6.70 -8.36
CA VAL A 147 7.24 7.84 -7.45
C VAL A 147 7.81 7.49 -6.07
N LEU A 148 8.34 8.50 -5.40
CA LEU A 148 8.95 8.35 -4.09
C LEU A 148 8.10 8.97 -2.99
N GLU A 149 7.82 8.20 -1.95
CA GLU A 149 7.31 8.72 -0.69
C GLU A 149 8.45 9.37 0.11
N GLU A 150 8.61 10.68 -0.04
CA GLU A 150 9.54 11.46 0.78
C GLU A 150 8.91 11.81 2.14
N ASN A 151 9.74 12.16 3.13
CA ASN A 151 9.27 12.55 4.46
C ASN A 151 8.31 13.75 4.36
N ASN A 152 7.04 13.52 4.69
CA ASN A 152 5.94 14.38 4.30
C ASN A 152 5.67 15.55 5.27
N GLN A 153 6.72 16.06 5.95
CA GLN A 153 6.68 17.23 6.86
C GLN A 153 5.50 17.22 7.85
N GLY A 154 5.22 16.06 8.46
CA GLY A 154 4.14 15.90 9.44
C GLY A 154 2.78 15.50 8.86
N LYS A 155 2.62 15.42 7.52
CA LYS A 155 1.46 14.75 6.90
C LYS A 155 1.60 13.23 6.98
N LEU A 156 0.46 12.53 6.98
CA LEU A 156 0.43 11.08 6.82
C LEU A 156 1.11 10.69 5.50
N SER A 157 2.03 9.73 5.58
CA SER A 157 2.63 9.12 4.40
C SER A 157 1.55 8.41 3.56
N VAL A 158 1.74 8.30 2.25
CA VAL A 158 0.81 7.61 1.34
C VAL A 158 0.63 6.15 1.76
N SER A 159 1.71 5.45 2.09
CA SER A 159 1.70 4.10 2.68
C SER A 159 0.75 4.01 3.89
N ARG A 160 0.79 5.00 4.80
CA ARG A 160 -0.13 5.05 5.95
C ARG A 160 -1.56 5.43 5.58
N GLN A 161 -1.76 6.31 4.59
CA GLN A 161 -3.10 6.64 4.08
C GLN A 161 -3.80 5.43 3.45
N TYR A 162 -3.04 4.44 2.99
CA TYR A 162 -3.55 3.18 2.45
C TYR A 162 -3.49 2.02 3.46
N ALA A 163 -3.02 2.25 4.69
CA ALA A 163 -2.75 1.21 5.69
C ALA A 163 -1.88 0.07 5.13
N ILE A 164 -0.77 0.42 4.49
CA ILE A 164 0.21 -0.54 3.96
C ILE A 164 1.20 -0.91 5.05
N ASP A 165 1.02 -2.10 5.62
CA ASP A 165 1.87 -2.65 6.67
C ASP A 165 2.78 -3.79 6.17
N GLY A 166 2.63 -4.20 4.91
CA GLY A 166 3.41 -5.27 4.28
C GLY A 166 3.79 -4.93 2.84
N TYR A 167 5.01 -5.31 2.46
CA TYR A 167 5.56 -5.09 1.12
C TYR A 167 6.00 -6.42 0.50
N PRO A 168 5.75 -6.66 -0.80
CA PRO A 168 5.00 -5.79 -1.71
C PRO A 168 3.49 -5.88 -1.49
N THR A 169 2.79 -4.79 -1.78
CA THR A 169 1.31 -4.75 -1.85
C THR A 169 0.87 -4.05 -3.12
N SER A 170 -0.08 -4.64 -3.84
CA SER A 170 -0.65 -4.09 -5.07
C SER A 170 -2.14 -3.82 -4.94
N LEU A 171 -2.59 -2.72 -5.56
CA LEU A 171 -3.98 -2.35 -5.66
C LEU A 171 -4.34 -2.12 -7.12
N LEU A 172 -5.57 -2.46 -7.51
CA LEU A 172 -6.17 -2.00 -8.76
C LEU A 172 -7.31 -1.05 -8.43
N ILE A 173 -7.30 0.11 -9.07
CA ILE A 173 -8.29 1.18 -8.93
C ILE A 173 -9.05 1.31 -10.25
N ASP A 174 -10.37 1.43 -10.18
CA ASP A 174 -11.25 1.63 -11.33
C ASP A 174 -11.28 3.10 -11.81
N PRO A 175 -11.84 3.38 -13.01
CA PRO A 175 -11.97 4.74 -13.55
C PRO A 175 -12.71 5.74 -12.65
N ARG A 176 -13.49 5.27 -11.68
CA ARG A 176 -14.24 6.09 -10.71
C ARG A 176 -13.44 6.35 -9.44
N GLY A 177 -12.22 5.83 -9.33
CA GLY A 177 -11.34 5.97 -8.17
C GLY A 177 -11.63 4.96 -7.06
N LYS A 178 -12.38 3.89 -7.33
CA LYS A 178 -12.63 2.82 -6.34
C LYS A 178 -11.56 1.75 -6.43
N ILE A 179 -11.07 1.29 -5.29
CA ILE A 179 -10.22 0.12 -5.18
C ILE A 179 -11.07 -1.11 -5.51
N ILE A 180 -10.65 -1.93 -6.46
CA ILE A 180 -11.35 -3.16 -6.87
C ILE A 180 -10.53 -4.42 -6.57
N LEU A 181 -9.21 -4.30 -6.43
CA LEU A 181 -8.33 -5.36 -5.93
C LEU A 181 -7.32 -4.79 -4.93
N ARG A 182 -6.94 -5.59 -3.94
CA ARG A 182 -5.87 -5.30 -2.97
C ARG A 182 -5.23 -6.60 -2.49
N GLY A 183 -3.90 -6.67 -2.46
CA GLY A 183 -3.18 -7.79 -1.86
C GLY A 183 -1.76 -7.94 -2.39
N HIS A 184 -1.12 -9.08 -2.08
CA HIS A 184 0.20 -9.40 -2.61
C HIS A 184 0.15 -9.53 -4.15
N PRO A 185 1.10 -8.95 -4.91
CA PRO A 185 1.09 -8.95 -6.38
C PRO A 185 0.88 -10.33 -7.00
N GLU A 186 1.47 -11.38 -6.43
CA GLU A 186 1.30 -12.76 -6.92
C GLU A 186 -0.16 -13.23 -7.00
N HIS A 187 -1.03 -12.75 -6.10
CA HIS A 187 -2.45 -13.10 -6.10
C HIS A 187 -3.33 -12.09 -6.84
N ILE A 188 -2.78 -10.92 -7.18
CA ILE A 188 -3.50 -9.79 -7.77
C ILE A 188 -3.35 -9.76 -9.28
N LEU A 189 -2.15 -10.05 -9.81
CA LEU A 189 -1.85 -9.93 -11.24
C LEU A 189 -2.84 -10.70 -12.13
N GLY A 190 -3.09 -11.98 -11.84
CA GLY A 190 -4.05 -12.78 -12.63
C GLY A 190 -5.49 -12.25 -12.56
N LYS A 191 -5.93 -11.77 -11.40
CA LYS A 191 -7.26 -11.17 -11.23
C LYS A 191 -7.36 -9.82 -11.95
N ALA A 192 -6.30 -9.02 -11.90
CA ALA A 192 -6.22 -7.75 -12.60
C ALA A 192 -6.29 -7.97 -14.11
N SER A 193 -5.51 -8.90 -14.67
CA SER A 193 -5.58 -9.25 -16.09
C SER A 193 -6.99 -9.66 -16.51
N ALA A 194 -7.67 -10.50 -15.72
CA ALA A 194 -9.05 -10.91 -16.02
C ALA A 194 -10.04 -9.74 -16.01
N LEU A 195 -9.99 -8.87 -15.00
CA LEU A 195 -10.88 -7.70 -14.90
C LEU A 195 -10.63 -6.66 -16.00
N LEU A 196 -9.37 -6.53 -16.42
CA LEU A 196 -8.94 -5.59 -17.45
C LEU A 196 -9.10 -6.15 -18.87
N GLY A 197 -9.53 -7.41 -19.01
CA GLY A 197 -9.69 -8.06 -20.32
C GLY A 197 -8.36 -8.27 -21.06
N LEU A 198 -7.25 -8.40 -20.33
CA LEU A 198 -5.93 -8.63 -20.91
C LEU A 198 -5.82 -10.11 -21.29
N SER A 199 -5.71 -10.40 -22.58
CA SER A 199 -5.48 -11.78 -23.05
C SER A 199 -4.16 -12.31 -22.50
N SER A 200 -4.19 -13.53 -21.98
CA SER A 200 -3.00 -14.38 -21.88
C SER A 200 -2.53 -14.68 -23.31
N LYS A 201 -1.42 -14.08 -23.74
CA LYS A 201 -0.71 -14.58 -24.91
C LYS A 201 -0.07 -15.92 -24.60
#